data_AF-A0A1F4R1G4-F1
#
_entry.id   AF-A0A1F4R1G4-F1
#
_cell.length_a   1.000
_cell.length_b   1.000
_cell.length_c   1.000
_cell.angle_alpha   90.00
_cell.angle_beta   90.00
_cell.angle_gamma   90.00
#
_symmetry.space_group_name_H-M   'P 1'
#
loop_
_entity.id
_entity.type
_entity.pdbx_description
1 polymer ?
#
loop_
_entity_poly.entity_id
_entity_poly.type
_entity_poly.pdbx_seq_one_letter_code
_entity_poly.pdbx_strand_id
1 'polypeptide(L)'
;MEALEYWVDLMHKEKVGPPHSTWGSTPPDFVAQRTAMLYHSTGILTFLRTSAKFDFGVAFMPKSKTFGAEVGGGNLAISRKIPKERQDAAWKFIEWMTSTENAAQWSLASGYVATRKSAYEVPAMKEFLAKDSRYLVARDQLQYAAGKMMAPNFQKIREILKKQLDDAVDAKVNPKEAMATVQKQVEAVIKR
;
A
#
# COMPACT_ATOMS: atom_id res chain seq x y z
N MET A 1 18.79 8.24 -2.29
CA MET A 1 19.98 7.46 -2.70
C MET A 1 20.15 6.28 -1.77
N GLU A 2 20.44 6.50 -0.47
CA GLU A 2 20.57 5.43 0.56
C GLU A 2 19.45 4.35 0.50
N ALA A 3 18.18 4.76 0.36
CA ALA A 3 17.07 3.80 0.29
C ALA A 3 17.10 2.88 -0.95
N LEU A 4 17.54 3.40 -2.10
CA LEU A 4 17.64 2.60 -3.33
C LEU A 4 18.87 1.68 -3.28
N GLU A 5 19.98 2.18 -2.74
CA GLU A 5 21.18 1.36 -2.50
C GLU A 5 20.87 0.19 -1.57
N TYR A 6 20.18 0.45 -0.45
CA TYR A 6 19.74 -0.59 0.46
C TYR A 6 18.85 -1.64 -0.24
N TRP A 7 17.91 -1.23 -1.09
CA TRP A 7 17.07 -2.18 -1.82
C TRP A 7 17.88 -3.02 -2.81
N VAL A 8 18.82 -2.41 -3.54
CA VAL A 8 19.74 -3.15 -4.44
C VAL A 8 20.59 -4.15 -3.65
N ASP A 9 21.13 -3.75 -2.49
CA ASP A 9 21.92 -4.63 -1.63
C ASP A 9 21.10 -5.81 -1.11
N LEU A 10 19.85 -5.60 -0.70
CA LEU A 10 18.95 -6.69 -0.29
C LEU A 10 18.81 -7.76 -1.39
N MET A 11 18.74 -7.34 -2.65
CA MET A 11 18.55 -8.26 -3.77
C MET A 11 19.85 -8.94 -4.21
N HIS A 12 20.94 -8.19 -4.35
CA HIS A 12 22.16 -8.68 -4.99
C HIS A 12 23.26 -9.11 -4.03
N LYS A 13 23.34 -8.47 -2.86
CA LYS A 13 24.34 -8.77 -1.83
C LYS A 13 23.82 -9.74 -0.79
N GLU A 14 22.70 -9.40 -0.16
CA GLU A 14 22.11 -10.20 0.92
C GLU A 14 21.23 -11.34 0.40
N LYS A 15 20.78 -11.25 -0.86
CA LYS A 15 19.99 -12.27 -1.57
C LYS A 15 18.74 -12.70 -0.81
N VAL A 16 18.07 -11.74 -0.15
CA VAL A 16 16.89 -12.02 0.69
C VAL A 16 15.58 -12.16 -0.09
N GLY A 17 15.63 -12.02 -1.42
CA GLY A 17 14.47 -12.19 -2.30
C GLY A 17 14.89 -12.67 -3.68
N PRO A 18 13.97 -13.30 -4.44
CA PRO A 18 14.26 -13.72 -5.81
C PRO A 18 14.44 -12.52 -6.74
N PRO A 19 15.34 -12.58 -7.73
CA PRO A 19 15.60 -11.48 -8.67
C PRO A 19 14.36 -11.10 -9.48
N HIS A 20 13.40 -12.02 -9.62
CA HIS A 20 12.14 -11.78 -10.28
C HIS A 20 10.99 -12.27 -9.39
N SER A 21 10.23 -11.33 -8.86
CA SER A 21 8.96 -11.57 -8.19
C SER A 21 7.93 -10.57 -8.69
N THR A 22 6.69 -11.01 -8.86
CA THR A 22 5.58 -10.11 -9.20
C THR A 22 4.79 -9.81 -7.94
N TRP A 23 4.24 -8.60 -7.84
CA TRP A 23 3.36 -8.24 -6.73
C TRP A 23 2.28 -9.30 -6.47
N GLY A 24 1.61 -9.77 -7.54
CA GLY A 24 0.51 -10.74 -7.45
C GLY A 24 0.91 -12.15 -7.01
N SER A 25 2.16 -12.58 -7.23
CA SER A 25 2.63 -13.92 -6.81
C SER A 25 3.06 -13.98 -5.35
N THR A 26 3.36 -12.84 -4.71
CA THR A 26 3.92 -12.85 -3.35
C THR A 26 2.96 -13.39 -2.27
N PRO A 27 1.64 -13.13 -2.26
CA PRO A 27 0.76 -13.73 -1.26
C PRO A 27 0.66 -15.27 -1.33
N PRO A 28 0.42 -15.91 -2.49
CA PRO A 28 0.40 -17.37 -2.56
C PRO A 28 1.76 -17.99 -2.27
N ASP A 29 2.88 -17.34 -2.63
CA ASP A 29 4.22 -17.84 -2.25
C ASP A 29 4.42 -17.85 -0.72
N PHE A 30 3.97 -16.82 -0.01
CA PHE A 30 4.00 -16.79 1.45
C PHE A 30 3.12 -17.87 2.08
N VAL A 31 1.88 -18.03 1.59
CA VAL A 31 0.96 -19.09 2.05
C VAL A 31 1.53 -20.49 1.79
N ALA A 32 2.27 -20.67 0.69
CA ALA A 32 2.99 -21.90 0.38
C ALA A 32 4.32 -22.05 1.13
N GLN A 33 4.61 -21.16 2.09
CA GLN A 33 5.84 -21.15 2.91
C GLN A 33 7.14 -21.05 2.09
N ARG A 34 7.08 -20.44 0.89
CA ARG A 34 8.25 -20.18 0.04
C ARG A 34 9.01 -18.93 0.48
N THR A 35 8.37 -18.04 1.24
CA THR A 35 9.00 -16.87 1.84
C THR A 35 8.73 -16.83 3.34
N ALA A 36 9.71 -16.38 4.11
CA ALA A 36 9.57 -16.21 5.56
C ALA A 36 8.84 -14.91 5.93
N MET A 37 8.88 -13.90 5.06
CA MET A 37 8.24 -12.61 5.23
C MET A 37 7.49 -12.21 3.96
N LEU A 38 6.49 -11.34 4.12
CA LEU A 38 5.70 -10.78 3.03
C LEU A 38 5.50 -9.27 3.26
N TYR A 39 5.90 -8.46 2.28
CA TYR A 39 5.53 -7.06 2.19
C TYR A 39 4.40 -6.90 1.17
N HIS A 40 3.20 -6.52 1.64
CA HIS A 40 2.02 -6.41 0.78
C HIS A 40 0.97 -5.46 1.34
N SER A 41 -0.03 -5.11 0.52
CA SER A 41 -1.24 -4.38 0.95
C SER A 41 -2.00 -5.16 2.04
N THR A 42 -2.52 -4.45 3.03
CA THR A 42 -3.35 -5.02 4.12
C THR A 42 -4.64 -5.65 3.61
N GLY A 43 -5.12 -5.27 2.43
CA GLY A 43 -6.27 -5.89 1.77
C GLY A 43 -6.10 -7.37 1.44
N ILE A 44 -4.92 -7.96 1.66
CA ILE A 44 -4.67 -9.41 1.55
C ILE A 44 -4.80 -10.15 2.89
N LEU A 45 -4.95 -9.43 4.01
CA LEU A 45 -4.87 -10.03 5.35
C LEU A 45 -5.96 -11.08 5.59
N THR A 46 -7.18 -10.85 5.09
CA THR A 46 -8.24 -11.88 5.15
C THR A 46 -7.84 -13.14 4.39
N PHE A 47 -7.28 -13.01 3.18
CA PHE A 47 -6.80 -14.17 2.41
C PHE A 47 -5.70 -14.93 3.14
N LEU A 48 -4.74 -14.23 3.75
CA LEU A 48 -3.66 -14.87 4.53
C LEU A 48 -4.23 -15.64 5.71
N ARG A 49 -5.14 -15.02 6.48
CA ARG A 49 -5.78 -15.64 7.66
C ARG A 49 -6.58 -16.90 7.30
N THR A 50 -7.25 -16.92 6.15
CA THR A 50 -8.05 -18.08 5.72
C THR A 50 -7.22 -19.18 5.08
N SER A 51 -6.10 -18.82 4.44
CA SER A 51 -5.34 -19.74 3.59
C SER A 51 -4.11 -20.32 4.28
N ALA A 52 -3.40 -19.55 5.11
CA ALA A 52 -2.21 -20.02 5.81
C ALA A 52 -2.57 -21.12 6.83
N LYS A 53 -1.76 -22.18 6.87
CA LYS A 53 -1.87 -23.31 7.82
C LYS A 53 -0.81 -23.26 8.91
N PHE A 54 -0.22 -22.10 9.11
CA PHE A 54 0.83 -21.81 10.09
C PHE A 54 0.57 -20.45 10.73
N ASP A 55 1.15 -20.23 11.90
CA ASP A 55 1.04 -18.97 12.61
C ASP A 55 1.89 -17.87 11.95
N PHE A 56 1.32 -16.68 11.79
CA PHE A 56 2.02 -15.52 11.27
C PHE A 56 1.65 -14.24 12.04
N GLY A 57 2.65 -13.37 12.18
CA GLY A 57 2.49 -12.04 12.75
C GLY A 57 2.30 -10.94 11.70
N VAL A 58 1.87 -9.77 12.15
CA VAL A 58 1.86 -8.52 11.37
C VAL A 58 2.61 -7.47 12.18
N ALA A 59 3.49 -6.71 11.52
CA ALA A 59 4.33 -5.70 12.16
C ALA A 59 4.34 -4.41 11.34
N PHE A 60 4.78 -3.30 11.95
CA PHE A 60 5.09 -2.09 11.20
C PHE A 60 6.19 -2.36 10.18
N MET A 61 6.21 -1.55 9.11
CA MET A 61 7.37 -1.50 8.24
C MET A 61 8.61 -1.08 9.04
N PRO A 62 9.76 -1.73 8.79
CA PRO A 62 11.00 -1.33 9.45
C PRO A 62 11.32 0.12 9.09
N LYS A 63 11.76 0.88 10.09
CA LYS A 63 12.32 2.22 9.88
C LYS A 63 13.83 2.16 9.79
N SER A 64 14.38 3.08 9.01
CA SER A 64 15.76 3.52 9.17
C SER A 64 15.75 4.82 10.00
N LYS A 65 15.73 5.97 9.34
CA LYS A 65 15.68 7.29 9.99
C LYS A 65 14.31 7.60 10.62
N THR A 66 13.23 7.30 9.91
CA THR A 66 11.84 7.57 10.35
C THR A 66 10.94 6.41 10.00
N PHE A 67 9.84 6.25 10.74
CA PHE A 67 8.72 5.44 10.27
C PHE A 67 8.06 6.10 9.05
N GLY A 68 7.37 5.28 8.27
CA GLY A 68 6.51 5.73 7.19
C GLY A 68 5.37 4.73 6.98
N ALA A 69 4.26 5.23 6.47
CA ALA A 69 3.14 4.42 6.01
C ALA A 69 2.65 4.97 4.66
N GLU A 70 2.82 4.18 3.60
CA GLU A 70 2.23 4.52 2.30
C GLU A 70 0.72 4.24 2.36
N VAL A 71 -0.09 5.29 2.11
CA VAL A 71 -1.54 5.15 2.07
C VAL A 71 -1.98 4.87 0.64
N GLY A 72 -2.33 3.61 0.39
CA GLY A 72 -2.88 3.13 -0.88
C GLY A 72 -4.39 2.88 -0.83
N GLY A 73 -4.90 2.26 -1.90
CA GLY A 73 -6.29 1.81 -2.00
C GLY A 73 -7.07 2.45 -3.16
N GLY A 74 -8.37 2.15 -3.18
CA GLY A 74 -9.32 2.72 -4.13
C GLY A 74 -10.02 3.95 -3.56
N ASN A 75 -10.35 4.90 -4.43
CA ASN A 75 -11.19 6.05 -4.08
C ASN A 75 -12.52 5.95 -4.83
N LEU A 76 -13.60 6.38 -4.20
CA LEU A 76 -14.87 6.62 -4.87
C LEU A 76 -14.86 8.05 -5.43
N ALA A 77 -15.20 8.20 -6.71
CA ALA A 77 -15.22 9.48 -7.40
C ALA A 77 -16.49 9.62 -8.23
N ILE A 78 -17.01 10.85 -8.32
CA ILE A 78 -18.20 11.18 -9.12
C ILE A 78 -17.73 11.83 -10.42
N SER A 79 -18.18 11.29 -11.56
CA SER A 79 -17.86 11.86 -12.87
C SER A 79 -18.51 13.23 -13.05
N ARG A 80 -17.69 14.26 -13.34
CA ARG A 80 -18.14 15.66 -13.43
C ARG A 80 -19.24 15.93 -14.48
N LYS A 81 -19.26 15.16 -15.58
CA LYS A 81 -20.11 15.43 -16.76
C LYS A 81 -21.45 14.66 -16.78
N ILE A 82 -21.79 13.91 -15.73
CA ILE A 82 -23.09 13.20 -15.67
C ILE A 82 -24.20 14.15 -15.18
N PRO A 83 -25.49 13.87 -15.47
CA PRO A 83 -26.61 14.68 -14.97
C PRO A 83 -26.59 14.87 -13.45
N LYS A 84 -27.03 16.04 -12.96
CA LYS A 84 -27.00 16.39 -11.54
C LYS A 84 -27.68 15.36 -10.63
N GLU A 85 -28.84 14.87 -11.05
CA GLU A 85 -29.57 13.81 -10.33
C GLU A 85 -28.71 12.55 -10.10
N ARG A 86 -27.90 12.15 -11.10
CA ARG A 86 -26.98 11.01 -10.96
C ARG A 86 -25.79 11.32 -10.06
N GLN A 87 -25.32 12.56 -10.06
CA GLN A 87 -24.29 13.00 -9.11
C GLN A 87 -24.82 12.92 -7.67
N ASP A 88 -26.07 13.33 -7.44
CA ASP A 88 -26.69 13.30 -6.12
C ASP A 88 -26.95 11.87 -5.64
N ALA A 89 -27.41 10.98 -6.52
CA ALA A 89 -27.54 9.56 -6.22
C ALA A 89 -26.18 8.91 -5.90
N ALA A 90 -25.14 9.23 -6.69
CA ALA A 90 -23.79 8.74 -6.43
C ALA A 90 -23.23 9.26 -5.10
N TRP A 91 -23.50 10.52 -4.74
CA TRP A 91 -23.11 11.07 -3.44
C TRP A 91 -23.76 10.33 -2.28
N LYS A 92 -25.08 10.10 -2.33
CA LYS A 92 -25.80 9.31 -1.32
C LYS A 92 -25.23 7.90 -1.17
N PHE A 93 -24.86 7.26 -2.28
CA PHE A 93 -24.21 5.95 -2.25
C PHE A 93 -22.83 6.01 -1.58
N ILE A 94 -22.01 7.01 -1.88
CA ILE A 94 -20.70 7.20 -1.24
C ILE A 94 -20.87 7.43 0.26
N GLU A 95 -21.82 8.26 0.68
CA GLU A 95 -22.13 8.49 2.10
C GLU A 95 -22.55 7.19 2.81
N TRP A 96 -23.45 6.43 2.19
CA TRP A 96 -23.87 5.13 2.72
C TRP A 96 -22.69 4.16 2.80
N MET A 97 -21.95 3.95 1.72
CA MET A 97 -20.84 2.99 1.67
C MET A 97 -19.74 3.37 2.66
N THR A 98 -19.50 4.66 2.85
CA THR A 98 -18.48 5.13 3.80
C THR A 98 -19.03 5.36 5.21
N SER A 99 -20.29 5.05 5.52
CA SER A 99 -20.87 5.17 6.87
C SER A 99 -20.09 4.36 7.91
N THR A 100 -20.31 4.64 9.20
CA THR A 100 -19.60 3.97 10.31
C THR A 100 -19.71 2.45 10.23
N GLU A 101 -20.92 1.94 10.04
CA GLU A 101 -21.24 0.52 10.01
C GLU A 101 -20.67 -0.15 8.77
N ASN A 102 -20.83 0.46 7.59
CA ASN A 102 -20.34 -0.10 6.34
C ASN A 102 -18.81 -0.03 6.23
N ALA A 103 -18.17 1.03 6.77
CA ALA A 103 -16.71 1.10 6.85
C ALA A 103 -16.14 0.01 7.78
N ALA A 104 -16.80 -0.28 8.90
CA ALA A 104 -16.44 -1.38 9.78
C ALA A 104 -16.61 -2.74 9.06
N GLN A 105 -17.77 -2.97 8.45
CA GLN A 105 -18.05 -4.21 7.72
C GLN A 105 -17.03 -4.44 6.60
N TRP A 106 -16.71 -3.42 5.81
CA TRP A 106 -15.72 -3.51 4.75
C TRP A 106 -14.33 -3.85 5.28
N SER A 107 -13.91 -3.20 6.37
CA SER A 107 -12.63 -3.47 7.02
C SER A 107 -12.53 -4.92 7.50
N LEU A 108 -13.58 -5.42 8.17
CA LEU A 108 -13.66 -6.80 8.65
C LEU A 108 -13.60 -7.82 7.52
N ALA A 109 -14.32 -7.57 6.42
CA ALA A 109 -14.37 -8.48 5.28
C ALA A 109 -13.03 -8.55 4.53
N SER A 110 -12.36 -7.41 4.36
CA SER A 110 -11.22 -7.31 3.44
C SER A 110 -9.85 -7.31 4.10
N GLY A 111 -9.72 -6.80 5.33
CA GLY A 111 -8.43 -6.45 5.93
C GLY A 111 -7.94 -5.04 5.61
N TYR A 112 -8.69 -4.25 4.82
CA TYR A 112 -8.42 -2.82 4.70
C TYR A 112 -8.62 -2.12 6.04
N VAL A 113 -7.86 -1.05 6.26
CA VAL A 113 -8.08 -0.15 7.40
C VAL A 113 -9.43 0.55 7.22
N ALA A 114 -10.26 0.58 8.26
CA ALA A 114 -11.52 1.30 8.21
C ALA A 114 -11.27 2.81 7.99
N THR A 115 -12.05 3.41 7.08
CA THR A 115 -11.90 4.82 6.68
C THR A 115 -12.46 5.83 7.70
N ARG A 116 -13.12 5.35 8.76
CA ARG A 116 -13.66 6.17 9.84
C ARG A 116 -13.14 5.70 11.20
N LYS A 117 -12.84 6.65 12.09
CA LYS A 117 -12.51 6.35 13.49
C LYS A 117 -13.68 5.69 14.22
N SER A 118 -14.91 6.16 13.99
CA SER A 118 -16.12 5.59 14.57
C SER A 118 -16.35 4.12 14.21
N ALA A 119 -15.81 3.63 13.10
CA ALA A 119 -15.93 2.22 12.70
C ALA A 119 -15.30 1.27 13.73
N TYR A 120 -14.26 1.73 14.44
CA TYR A 120 -13.60 0.96 15.51
C TYR A 120 -14.44 0.91 16.80
N GLU A 121 -15.50 1.73 16.89
CA GLU A 121 -16.41 1.70 18.02
C GLU A 121 -17.59 0.73 17.81
N VAL A 122 -17.80 0.24 16.59
CA VAL A 122 -18.86 -0.72 16.26
C VAL A 122 -18.64 -2.02 17.05
N PRO A 123 -19.66 -2.56 17.75
CA PRO A 123 -19.50 -3.75 18.60
C PRO A 123 -18.84 -4.94 17.89
N ALA A 124 -19.27 -5.24 16.66
CA ALA A 124 -18.69 -6.32 15.86
C ALA A 124 -17.20 -6.08 15.53
N MET A 125 -16.80 -4.82 15.30
CA MET A 125 -15.39 -4.46 15.08
C MET A 125 -14.58 -4.65 16.37
N LYS A 126 -15.09 -4.19 17.52
CA LYS A 126 -14.41 -4.41 18.81
C LYS A 126 -14.23 -5.88 19.13
N GLU A 127 -15.28 -6.68 18.96
CA GLU A 127 -15.23 -8.13 19.23
C GLU A 127 -14.21 -8.82 18.32
N PHE A 128 -14.18 -8.47 17.04
CA PHE A 128 -13.22 -9.04 16.10
C PHE A 128 -11.77 -8.67 16.47
N LEU A 129 -11.51 -7.39 16.75
CA LEU A 129 -10.16 -6.91 17.08
C LEU A 129 -9.63 -7.44 18.42
N ALA A 130 -10.53 -7.78 19.35
CA ALA A 130 -10.15 -8.48 20.58
C ALA A 130 -9.67 -9.92 20.31
N LYS A 131 -10.16 -10.55 19.23
CA LYS A 131 -9.73 -11.90 18.80
C LYS A 131 -8.52 -11.86 17.88
N ASP A 132 -8.38 -10.81 17.05
CA ASP A 132 -7.28 -10.67 16.10
C ASP A 132 -6.76 -9.21 16.04
N SER A 133 -5.80 -8.92 16.91
CA SER A 133 -5.20 -7.58 17.02
C SER A 133 -4.28 -7.22 15.85
N ARG A 134 -3.96 -8.16 14.95
CA ARG A 134 -3.10 -7.90 13.79
C ARG A 134 -3.69 -6.85 12.84
N TYR A 135 -5.02 -6.72 12.83
CA TYR A 135 -5.73 -5.70 12.04
C TYR A 135 -5.55 -4.27 12.58
N LEU A 136 -5.08 -4.11 13.82
CA LEU A 136 -4.77 -2.80 14.39
C LEU A 136 -3.43 -2.25 13.93
N VAL A 137 -2.48 -3.12 13.56
CA VAL A 137 -1.11 -2.72 13.23
C VAL A 137 -1.09 -1.69 12.11
N ALA A 138 -1.84 -1.92 11.03
CA ALA A 138 -1.92 -0.97 9.93
C ALA A 138 -2.60 0.34 10.31
N ARG A 139 -3.69 0.28 11.12
CA ARG A 139 -4.37 1.47 11.66
C ARG A 139 -3.39 2.31 12.46
N ASP A 140 -2.61 1.68 13.33
CA ASP A 140 -1.69 2.37 14.23
C ASP A 140 -0.50 2.95 13.47
N GLN A 141 -0.05 2.28 12.42
CA GLN A 141 1.03 2.80 11.57
C GLN A 141 0.61 4.05 10.78
N LEU A 142 -0.69 4.29 10.55
CA LEU A 142 -1.17 5.48 9.82
C LEU A 142 -0.79 6.81 10.46
N GLN A 143 -0.43 6.84 11.74
CA GLN A 143 0.09 8.06 12.37
C GLN A 143 1.41 8.54 11.73
N TYR A 144 2.12 7.66 11.01
CA TYR A 144 3.34 7.95 10.27
C TYR A 144 3.09 8.11 8.76
N ALA A 145 1.82 8.17 8.33
CA ALA A 145 1.49 8.44 6.94
C ALA A 145 1.84 9.89 6.56
N ALA A 146 2.34 10.07 5.34
CA ALA A 146 2.53 11.37 4.74
C ALA A 146 1.46 11.61 3.65
N GLY A 147 1.21 12.88 3.34
CA GLY A 147 0.37 13.24 2.22
C GLY A 147 0.91 12.64 0.92
N LYS A 148 0.01 12.08 0.10
CA LYS A 148 0.38 11.56 -1.22
C LYS A 148 1.00 12.65 -2.08
N MET A 149 1.99 12.31 -2.89
CA MET A 149 2.57 13.25 -3.86
C MET A 149 1.49 13.78 -4.82
N MET A 150 1.28 15.10 -4.79
CA MET A 150 0.31 15.83 -5.63
C MET A 150 1.02 16.68 -6.69
N ALA A 151 2.05 16.14 -7.33
CA ALA A 151 2.80 16.86 -8.35
C ALA A 151 1.99 16.96 -9.67
N PRO A 152 2.11 18.07 -10.43
CA PRO A 152 1.68 18.10 -11.83
C PRO A 152 2.26 16.92 -12.58
N ASN A 153 1.50 16.36 -13.52
CA ASN A 153 1.95 15.21 -14.32
C ASN A 153 2.36 13.98 -13.48
N PHE A 154 1.77 13.79 -12.29
CA PHE A 154 2.10 12.71 -11.34
C PHE A 154 2.23 11.31 -11.98
N GLN A 155 1.34 10.96 -12.92
CA GLN A 155 1.41 9.65 -13.58
C GLN A 155 2.72 9.48 -14.36
N LYS A 156 3.18 10.53 -15.05
CA LYS A 156 4.45 10.52 -15.78
C LYS A 156 5.63 10.44 -14.82
N ILE A 157 5.58 11.18 -13.72
CA ILE A 157 6.60 11.12 -12.65
C ILE A 157 6.68 9.71 -12.09
N ARG A 158 5.54 9.06 -11.83
CA ARG A 158 5.46 7.69 -11.34
C ARG A 158 6.04 6.69 -12.34
N GLU A 159 5.77 6.83 -13.64
CA GLU A 159 6.38 5.99 -14.68
C GLU A 159 7.90 6.10 -14.70
N ILE A 160 8.42 7.33 -14.65
CA ILE A 160 9.87 7.61 -14.62
C ILE A 160 10.51 6.96 -13.39
N LEU A 161 9.93 7.21 -12.21
CA LEU A 161 10.39 6.62 -10.94
C LEU A 161 10.37 5.10 -11.02
N LYS A 162 9.24 4.50 -11.40
CA LYS A 162 9.09 3.05 -11.44
C LYS A 162 10.16 2.42 -12.34
N LYS A 163 10.33 2.94 -13.56
CA LYS A 163 11.32 2.40 -14.50
C LYS A 163 12.74 2.45 -13.96
N GLN A 164 13.16 3.59 -13.40
CA GLN A 164 14.53 3.75 -12.90
C GLN A 164 14.78 2.91 -11.63
N LEU A 165 13.76 2.75 -10.78
CA LEU A 165 13.83 1.86 -9.63
C LEU A 165 13.93 0.39 -10.06
N ASP A 166 13.10 -0.05 -11.02
CA ASP A 166 13.16 -1.41 -11.58
C ASP A 166 14.55 -1.67 -12.22
N ASP A 167 15.06 -0.74 -13.04
CA ASP A 167 16.35 -0.90 -13.70
C ASP A 167 17.52 -0.98 -12.69
N ALA A 168 17.45 -0.21 -11.60
CA ALA A 168 18.45 -0.28 -10.53
C ALA A 168 18.37 -1.59 -9.75
N VAL A 169 17.16 -2.04 -9.40
CA VAL A 169 16.93 -3.32 -8.71
C VAL A 169 17.31 -4.51 -9.60
N ASP A 170 17.18 -4.40 -10.92
CA ASP A 170 17.66 -5.38 -11.90
C ASP A 170 19.18 -5.28 -12.17
N ALA A 171 19.90 -4.39 -11.49
CA ALA A 171 21.32 -4.09 -11.69
C ALA A 171 21.71 -3.66 -13.13
N LYS A 172 20.76 -3.11 -13.89
CA LYS A 172 21.01 -2.54 -15.24
C LYS A 172 21.68 -1.17 -15.18
N VAL A 173 21.47 -0.45 -14.09
CA VAL A 173 22.08 0.86 -13.76
C VAL A 173 22.40 0.89 -12.27
N ASN A 174 23.39 1.67 -11.86
CA ASN A 174 23.63 1.85 -10.43
C ASN A 174 22.63 2.86 -9.81
N PRO A 175 22.39 2.81 -8.49
CA PRO A 175 21.44 3.70 -7.81
C PRO A 175 21.67 5.19 -8.04
N LYS A 176 22.94 5.62 -8.13
CA LYS A 176 23.31 7.03 -8.33
C LYS A 176 22.88 7.51 -9.72
N GLU A 177 23.18 6.75 -10.76
CA GLU A 177 22.78 7.02 -12.13
C GLU A 177 21.26 7.00 -12.31
N ALA A 178 20.58 6.02 -11.70
CA ALA A 178 19.13 5.92 -11.72
C ALA A 178 18.49 7.18 -11.12
N MET A 179 18.94 7.60 -9.94
CA MET A 179 18.38 8.79 -9.27
C MET A 179 18.74 10.10 -9.98
N ALA A 180 19.93 10.20 -10.58
CA ALA A 180 20.27 11.36 -11.42
C ALA A 180 19.36 11.46 -12.64
N THR A 181 19.05 10.33 -13.27
CA THR A 181 18.10 10.25 -14.39
C THR A 181 16.69 10.63 -13.96
N VAL A 182 16.22 10.11 -12.82
CA VAL A 182 14.93 10.49 -12.23
C VAL A 182 14.87 12.01 -12.04
N GLN A 183 15.86 12.61 -11.37
CA GLN A 183 15.90 14.05 -11.10
C GLN A 183 15.77 14.85 -12.40
N LYS A 184 16.62 14.57 -13.39
CA LYS A 184 16.62 15.27 -14.68
C LYS A 184 15.29 15.16 -15.41
N GLN A 185 14.70 13.96 -15.47
CA GLN A 185 13.45 13.74 -16.21
C GLN A 185 12.24 14.32 -15.47
N VAL A 186 12.18 14.20 -14.14
CA VAL A 186 11.10 14.74 -13.33
C VAL A 186 11.10 16.27 -13.36
N GLU A 187 12.26 16.93 -13.28
CA GLU A 187 12.35 18.39 -13.43
C GLU A 187 11.80 18.88 -14.79
N ALA A 188 12.08 18.16 -15.87
CA ALA A 188 11.56 18.50 -17.20
C ALA A 188 10.04 18.32 -17.30
N VAL A 189 9.47 17.37 -16.55
CA VAL A 189 8.03 17.06 -16.53
C VAL A 189 7.26 18.01 -15.62
N ILE A 190 7.85 18.46 -14.50
CA ILE A 190 7.20 19.41 -13.57
C ILE A 190 7.16 20.82 -14.16
N LYS A 191 8.15 21.21 -14.98
CA LYS A 191 8.22 22.54 -15.63
C LYS A 191 7.24 22.73 -16.79
N ARG A 192 6.49 21.69 -17.18
CA ARG A 192 5.50 21.71 -18.28
C ARG A 192 4.09 21.73 -17.72
#